data_AF-A0A1D6Q5U2-F1
#
_entry.id   AF-A0A1D6Q5U2-F1
#
_cell.length_a   1.000
_cell.length_b   1.000
_cell.length_c   1.000
_cell.angle_alpha   90.00
_cell.angle_beta   90.00
_cell.angle_gamma   90.00
#
_symmetry.space_group_name_H-M   'P 1'
#
loop_
_entity.id
_entity.type
_entity.pdbx_description
1 polymer ?
#
loop_
_entity_poly.entity_id
_entity_poly.type
_entity_poly.pdbx_seq_one_letter_code
_entity_poly.pdbx_strand_id
1 'polypeptide(L)'
;MRGCDLYIVKDHLDVVNAILDTDDSCIRIVRKNGKTSLHTAARIGYHRIVKALIERDPGIVPIKDRKGQTALHMAVKGKNTDVVEELLMADVSILNVRDKKGNTALHIATRKWRPQGSGITGA
;
A
#
# COMPACT_ATOMS: atom_id res chain seq x y z
N MET A 1 -33.96 21.53 4.99
CA MET A 1 -33.29 21.37 6.30
C MET A 1 -31.94 22.06 6.23
N ARG A 2 -31.66 22.95 7.18
CA ARG A 2 -30.33 23.53 7.42
C ARG A 2 -29.39 22.47 8.01
N GLY A 3 -28.10 22.56 7.70
CA GLY A 3 -26.97 22.03 8.46
C GLY A 3 -26.70 20.55 8.21
N CYS A 4 -25.54 20.07 7.73
CA CYS A 4 -24.18 20.51 8.04
C CYS A 4 -23.17 20.05 6.95
N ASP A 5 -23.54 20.01 5.67
CA ASP A 5 -22.67 19.47 4.60
C ASP A 5 -21.42 20.32 4.29
N LEU A 6 -21.15 21.40 5.03
CA LEU A 6 -20.13 22.39 4.65
C LEU A 6 -18.69 22.08 5.05
N TYR A 7 -18.42 20.91 5.63
CA TYR A 7 -17.07 20.37 5.67
C TYR A 7 -17.10 18.93 5.15
N ILE A 8 -17.39 18.78 3.84
CA ILE A 8 -16.78 17.67 3.10
C ILE A 8 -15.29 17.95 3.20
N VAL A 9 -14.66 17.39 4.23
CA VAL A 9 -13.22 17.33 4.33
C VAL A 9 -12.82 16.54 3.11
N LYS A 10 -12.39 17.24 2.05
CA LYS A 10 -11.94 16.61 0.82
C LYS A 10 -10.79 15.70 1.22
N ASP A 11 -11.06 14.40 1.26
CA ASP A 11 -10.06 13.41 1.62
C ASP A 11 -9.06 13.35 0.45
N HIS A 12 -7.84 12.89 0.69
CA HIS A 12 -6.89 12.65 -0.39
C HIS A 12 -7.44 11.67 -1.44
N LEU A 13 -8.41 10.83 -1.04
CA LEU A 13 -9.16 9.99 -1.97
C LEU A 13 -9.88 10.79 -3.05
N ASP A 14 -10.50 11.92 -2.72
CA ASP A 14 -11.25 12.73 -3.70
C ASP A 14 -10.32 13.33 -4.75
N VAL A 15 -9.13 13.75 -4.32
CA VAL A 15 -8.07 14.24 -5.22
C VAL A 15 -7.57 13.11 -6.12
N VAL A 16 -7.34 11.92 -5.56
CA VAL A 16 -6.94 10.75 -6.35
C VAL A 16 -8.00 10.41 -7.37
N ASN A 17 -9.28 10.34 -6.98
CA ASN A 17 -10.38 10.03 -7.89
C ASN A 17 -10.49 11.07 -9.00
N ALA A 18 -10.42 12.37 -8.69
CA ALA A 18 -10.46 13.42 -9.71
C ALA A 18 -9.34 13.27 -10.76
N ILE A 19 -8.14 12.84 -10.36
CA ILE A 19 -7.03 12.58 -11.28
C ILE A 19 -7.32 11.33 -12.13
N LEU A 20 -7.73 10.23 -11.51
CA LEU A 20 -7.98 8.96 -12.18
C LEU A 20 -9.22 8.98 -13.09
N ASP A 21 -10.21 9.81 -12.78
CA ASP A 21 -11.38 10.05 -13.62
C ASP A 21 -11.04 10.85 -14.88
N THR A 22 -9.95 11.63 -14.83
CA THR A 22 -9.45 12.37 -15.99
C THR A 22 -8.63 11.45 -16.91
N ASP A 23 -7.69 10.70 -16.33
CA ASP A 23 -6.85 9.75 -17.05
C ASP A 23 -6.23 8.72 -16.08
N ASP A 24 -6.64 7.46 -16.20
CA ASP A 24 -6.13 6.36 -15.38
C ASP A 24 -4.80 5.78 -15.90
N SER A 25 -4.29 6.24 -17.05
CA SER A 25 -3.01 5.81 -17.62
C SER A 25 -1.83 6.08 -16.66
N CYS A 26 -1.99 7.08 -15.78
CA CYS A 26 -0.99 7.47 -14.81
C CYS A 26 -0.76 6.43 -13.70
N ILE A 27 -1.68 5.47 -13.47
CA ILE A 27 -1.60 4.47 -12.41
C ILE A 27 -0.30 3.68 -12.45
N ARG A 28 0.15 3.30 -13.66
CA ARG A 28 1.35 2.47 -13.86
C ARG A 28 2.65 3.27 -13.97
N ILE A 29 2.61 4.60 -13.87
CA ILE A 29 3.83 5.42 -13.90
C ILE A 29 4.69 5.12 -12.66
N VAL A 30 5.98 4.90 -12.87
CA VAL A 30 6.94 4.57 -11.82
C VAL A 30 7.93 5.70 -11.56
N ARG A 31 8.30 5.87 -10.28
CA ARG A 31 9.44 6.71 -9.88
C ARG A 31 10.77 6.09 -10.35
N LYS A 32 11.87 6.84 -10.21
CA LYS A 32 13.25 6.36 -10.49
C LYS A 32 13.64 5.06 -9.78
N ASN A 33 12.97 4.69 -8.69
CA ASN A 33 13.21 3.43 -7.98
C ASN A 33 12.26 2.29 -8.39
N GLY A 34 11.44 2.48 -9.42
CA GLY A 34 10.46 1.50 -9.90
C GLY A 34 9.15 1.46 -9.10
N LYS A 35 8.97 2.35 -8.11
CA LYS A 35 7.74 2.36 -7.31
C LYS A 35 6.61 3.09 -8.02
N THR A 36 5.45 2.43 -8.06
CA THR A 36 4.16 3.02 -8.42
C THR A 36 3.55 3.81 -7.25
N SER A 37 2.41 4.46 -7.51
CA SER A 37 1.54 5.03 -6.47
C SER A 37 1.11 3.97 -5.44
N LEU A 38 0.73 2.77 -5.89
CA LEU A 38 0.32 1.65 -5.03
C LEU A 38 1.41 1.27 -4.01
N HIS A 39 2.68 1.23 -4.42
CA HIS A 39 3.80 0.96 -3.48
C HIS A 39 3.89 1.99 -2.35
N THR A 40 3.59 3.25 -2.66
CA THR A 40 3.66 4.34 -1.70
C THR A 40 2.45 4.30 -0.78
N ALA A 41 1.24 4.23 -1.34
CA ALA A 41 -0.01 4.11 -0.58
C ALA A 41 0.02 2.90 0.36
N ALA A 42 0.52 1.76 -0.12
CA ALA A 42 0.62 0.55 0.67
C ALA A 42 1.58 0.69 1.87
N ARG A 43 2.75 1.33 1.68
CA ARG A 43 3.69 1.60 2.77
C ARG A 43 3.10 2.51 3.83
N ILE A 44 2.38 3.55 3.42
CA ILE A 44 1.85 4.55 4.36
C ILE A 44 0.60 4.05 5.06
N GLY A 45 -0.19 3.19 4.41
CA GLY A 45 -1.42 2.62 5.00
C GLY A 45 -2.69 3.30 4.50
N TYR A 46 -2.65 3.96 3.34
CA TYR A 46 -3.82 4.62 2.77
C TYR A 46 -4.78 3.60 2.13
N HIS A 47 -5.49 2.85 2.97
CA HIS A 47 -6.36 1.74 2.58
C HIS A 47 -7.36 2.12 1.47
N ARG A 48 -8.08 3.24 1.63
CA ARG A 48 -9.05 3.70 0.62
C ARG A 48 -8.40 4.00 -0.74
N ILE A 49 -7.20 4.57 -0.75
CA ILE A 49 -6.45 4.86 -1.98
C ILE A 49 -5.91 3.57 -2.61
N VAL A 50 -5.44 2.63 -1.79
CA VAL A 50 -5.02 1.30 -2.25
C VAL A 50 -6.18 0.61 -2.97
N LYS A 51 -7.35 0.57 -2.34
CA LYS A 51 -8.56 -0.01 -2.93
C LYS A 51 -8.93 0.66 -4.25
N ALA A 52 -9.02 2.00 -4.29
CA ALA A 52 -9.35 2.73 -5.51
C ALA A 52 -8.36 2.47 -6.66
N LEU A 53 -7.05 2.38 -6.38
CA LEU A 53 -6.05 2.07 -7.40
C LEU A 53 -6.19 0.63 -7.95
N ILE A 54 -6.51 -0.33 -7.09
CA ILE A 54 -6.71 -1.74 -7.47
C ILE A 54 -8.00 -1.90 -8.28
N GLU A 55 -9.09 -1.25 -7.87
CA GLU A 55 -10.38 -1.32 -8.58
C GLU A 55 -10.27 -0.76 -10.00
N ARG A 56 -9.45 0.27 -10.21
CA ARG A 56 -9.19 0.84 -11.55
C ARG A 56 -8.28 -0.03 -12.40
N ASP A 57 -7.23 -0.60 -11.81
CA ASP A 57 -6.28 -1.46 -12.52
C ASP A 57 -5.76 -2.58 -11.62
N PRO A 58 -6.41 -3.75 -11.60
CA PRO A 58 -5.93 -4.90 -10.82
C PRO A 58 -4.50 -5.33 -11.19
N GLY A 59 -4.08 -5.06 -12.43
CA GLY A 59 -2.75 -5.39 -12.94
C GLY A 59 -1.61 -4.59 -12.30
N ILE A 60 -1.89 -3.54 -11.51
CA ILE A 60 -0.86 -2.82 -10.76
C ILE A 60 -0.31 -3.63 -9.57
N VAL A 61 -1.08 -4.56 -9.02
CA VAL A 61 -0.74 -5.33 -7.81
C VAL A 61 0.58 -6.13 -7.93
N PRO A 62 0.81 -6.90 -9.02
CA PRO A 62 2.04 -7.69 -9.17
C PRO A 62 3.28 -6.87 -9.59
N ILE A 63 3.16 -5.57 -9.86
CA ILE A 63 4.29 -4.72 -10.28
C ILE A 63 5.38 -4.70 -9.18
N LYS A 64 6.63 -4.87 -9.61
CA LYS A 64 7.80 -4.87 -8.73
C LYS A 64 8.63 -3.61 -8.91
N ASP A 65 9.08 -3.04 -7.80
CA ASP A 65 10.07 -1.97 -7.81
C ASP A 65 11.48 -2.48 -8.23
N ARG A 66 12.47 -1.57 -8.33
CA ARG A 66 13.84 -1.95 -8.71
C ARG A 66 14.53 -2.89 -7.72
N LYS A 67 14.00 -3.06 -6.50
CA LYS A 67 14.47 -4.03 -5.51
C LYS A 67 13.71 -5.35 -5.61
N GLY A 68 12.83 -5.51 -6.60
CA GLY A 68 11.99 -6.70 -6.77
C GLY A 68 10.80 -6.75 -5.79
N GLN A 69 10.48 -5.63 -5.13
CA GLN A 69 9.48 -5.60 -4.07
C GLN A 69 8.13 -5.19 -4.66
N THR A 70 7.07 -5.89 -4.28
CA THR A 70 5.67 -5.54 -4.61
C THR A 70 5.09 -4.57 -3.60
N ALA A 71 3.86 -4.10 -3.84
CA ALA A 71 3.08 -3.36 -2.86
C ALA A 71 2.90 -4.12 -1.53
N LEU A 72 2.78 -5.46 -1.56
CA LEU A 72 2.68 -6.29 -0.35
C LEU A 72 3.93 -6.17 0.54
N HIS A 73 5.13 -6.17 -0.07
CA HIS A 73 6.38 -5.94 0.67
C HIS A 73 6.43 -4.54 1.30
N MET A 74 5.77 -3.56 0.69
CA MET A 74 5.67 -2.21 1.22
C MET A 74 4.67 -2.12 2.38
N ALA A 75 3.50 -2.76 2.25
CA ALA A 75 2.48 -2.85 3.29
C ALA A 75 3.03 -3.47 4.59
N VAL A 76 3.75 -4.59 4.47
CA VAL A 76 4.41 -5.24 5.61
C VAL A 76 5.45 -4.33 6.27
N LYS A 77 6.22 -3.56 5.49
CA LYS A 77 7.17 -2.59 6.07
C LYS A 77 6.47 -1.45 6.81
N GLY A 78 5.29 -1.06 6.35
CA GLY A 78 4.42 -0.08 7.00
C GLY A 78 3.66 -0.63 8.21
N LYS A 79 3.57 -1.96 8.35
CA LYS A 79 2.75 -2.66 9.35
C LYS A 79 1.24 -2.39 9.19
N ASN A 80 0.79 -2.18 7.95
CA ASN A 80 -0.59 -1.85 7.64
C ASN A 80 -1.36 -3.14 7.34
N THR A 81 -2.02 -3.72 8.34
CA THR A 81 -2.75 -4.99 8.22
C THR A 81 -3.88 -4.92 7.19
N ASP A 82 -4.68 -3.86 7.22
CA ASP A 82 -5.83 -3.72 6.33
C ASP A 82 -5.40 -3.67 4.85
N VAL A 83 -4.29 -2.99 4.58
CA VAL A 83 -3.68 -2.94 3.24
C VAL A 83 -3.11 -4.30 2.83
N VAL A 84 -2.55 -5.07 3.76
CA VAL A 84 -2.06 -6.43 3.49
C VAL A 84 -3.24 -7.32 3.07
N GLU A 85 -4.36 -7.24 3.79
CA GLU A 85 -5.57 -7.99 3.48
C GLU A 85 -6.12 -7.59 2.11
N GLU A 86 -6.32 -6.30 1.84
CA GLU A 86 -6.83 -5.81 0.55
C GLU A 86 -5.95 -6.25 -0.63
N LEU A 87 -4.62 -6.18 -0.49
CA LEU A 87 -3.70 -6.64 -1.55
C LEU A 87 -3.75 -8.15 -1.78
N LEU A 88 -3.93 -8.96 -0.73
CA LEU A 88 -4.02 -10.42 -0.83
C LEU A 88 -5.38 -10.88 -1.36
N MET A 89 -6.45 -10.14 -1.05
CA MET A 89 -7.76 -10.34 -1.66
C MET A 89 -7.72 -10.06 -3.16
N ALA A 90 -7.00 -9.01 -3.58
CA ALA A 90 -6.86 -8.65 -4.98
C ALA A 90 -6.02 -9.64 -5.79
N ASP A 91 -4.88 -10.08 -5.25
CA ASP A 91 -4.01 -11.05 -5.90
C ASP A 91 -3.16 -11.82 -4.88
N VAL A 92 -3.61 -13.02 -4.51
CA VAL A 92 -2.91 -13.90 -3.58
C VAL A 92 -1.54 -14.38 -4.11
N SER A 93 -1.30 -14.34 -5.42
CA SER A 93 -0.06 -14.84 -6.03
C SER A 93 1.17 -14.04 -5.58
N ILE A 94 0.99 -12.78 -5.19
CA ILE A 94 2.09 -11.91 -4.74
C ILE A 94 2.69 -12.36 -3.39
N LEU A 95 2.01 -13.23 -2.64
CA LEU A 95 2.46 -13.73 -1.33
C LEU A 95 3.86 -14.37 -1.39
N ASN A 96 4.11 -15.13 -2.45
CA ASN A 96 5.35 -15.88 -2.65
C ASN A 96 6.39 -15.14 -3.50
N VAL A 97 6.11 -13.90 -3.91
CA VAL A 97 7.07 -13.09 -4.67
C VAL A 97 8.30 -12.81 -3.81
N ARG A 98 9.47 -13.09 -4.37
CA ARG A 98 10.77 -12.79 -3.76
C ARG A 98 11.34 -11.48 -4.31
N ASP A 99 11.85 -10.66 -3.40
CA ASP A 99 12.66 -9.49 -3.75
C ASP A 99 14.06 -9.89 -4.21
N LYS A 100 14.88 -8.93 -4.65
CA LYS A 100 16.24 -9.17 -5.14
C LYS A 100 17.19 -9.76 -4.09
N LYS A 101 16.80 -9.75 -2.82
CA LYS A 101 17.55 -10.39 -1.72
C LYS A 101 16.94 -11.74 -1.32
N GLY A 102 16.03 -12.27 -2.12
CA GLY A 102 15.33 -13.53 -1.85
C GLY A 102 14.23 -13.45 -0.80
N ASN A 103 13.91 -12.26 -0.27
CA ASN A 103 12.90 -12.12 0.78
C ASN A 103 11.51 -12.10 0.18
N THR A 104 10.59 -12.89 0.75
CA THR A 104 9.15 -12.68 0.57
C THR A 104 8.64 -11.62 1.55
N ALA A 105 7.39 -11.19 1.39
CA ALA A 105 6.72 -10.32 2.35
C ALA A 105 6.77 -10.90 3.78
N LEU A 106 6.59 -12.23 3.93
CA LEU A 106 6.65 -12.91 5.22
C LEU A 106 8.04 -12.85 5.87
N HIS A 107 9.13 -13.01 5.09
CA HIS A 107 10.50 -12.84 5.62
C HIS A 107 10.72 -11.43 6.19
N ILE A 108 10.08 -10.41 5.61
CA ILE A 108 10.18 -9.04 6.10
C ILE A 108 9.39 -8.86 7.40
N ALA A 109 8.20 -9.45 7.49
CA ALA A 109 7.33 -9.38 8.67
C ALA A 109 8.03 -9.97 9.91
N THR A 110 8.65 -11.14 9.77
CA THR A 110 9.30 -11.85 10.88
C THR A 110 10.63 -11.24 11.31
N ARG A 111 11.37 -10.59 10.39
CA ARG A 111 12.66 -9.97 10.71
C ARG A 111 12.54 -8.72 11.57
N LYS A 112 11.42 -8.00 11.48
CA LYS A 112 11.28 -6.64 12.02
C LYS A 112 10.47 -6.55 13.31
N TRP A 113 10.16 -7.68 13.97
CA TRP A 113 9.55 -7.64 15.29
C TRP A 113 10.53 -7.07 16.33
N ARG A 114 10.42 -5.75 16.56
CA ARG A 114 10.88 -5.09 17.78
C ARG A 114 9.62 -4.92 18.61
N PRO A 115 9.43 -5.64 19.73
CA PRO A 115 8.32 -5.36 20.62
C PRO A 115 8.40 -3.88 21.01
N GLN A 116 7.35 -3.12 20.68
CA GLN A 116 7.27 -1.73 21.14
C GLN A 116 7.14 -1.78 22.65
N GLY A 117 8.14 -1.24 23.34
CA GLY A 117 8.08 -1.07 24.78
C GLY A 117 7.97 -2.39 25.54
N SER A 118 9.04 -3.19 25.56
CA SER A 118 9.41 -3.77 26.85
C SER A 118 9.88 -2.61 27.73
N GLY A 119 8.93 -1.80 28.19
CA GLY A 119 9.04 -1.05 29.43
C GLY A 119 9.10 -2.08 30.55
N ILE A 120 10.18 -2.84 30.59
CA ILE A 120 10.68 -3.42 31.81
C ILE A 120 11.17 -2.24 32.65
N THR A 121 10.22 -1.54 33.26
CA THR A 121 10.48 -0.73 34.46
C THR A 121 10.83 -1.74 35.54
N GLY A 122 12.08 -2.18 35.53
CA GLY A 122 12.64 -3.00 36.59
C GLY A 122 13.00 -2.09 37.75
N ALA A 123 12.32 -2.35 38.88
CA ALA A 123 12.66 -1.98 40.26
C ALA A 123 12.79 -0.49 40.62
#